data_AF-I2NWI8-F1
#
_entry.id   AF-I2NWI8-F1
#
_cell.length_a   1.000
_cell.length_b   1.000
_cell.length_c   1.000
_cell.angle_alpha   90.00
_cell.angle_beta   90.00
_cell.angle_gamma   90.00
#
_symmetry.space_group_name_H-M   'P 1'
#
loop_
_entity.id
_entity.type
_entity.pdbx_description
1 polymer ?
#
loop_
_entity_poly.entity_id
_entity_poly.type
_entity_poly.pdbx_seq_one_letter_code
_entity_poly.pdbx_strand_id
1 'polypeptide(L)'
;MLALSLNAAAEGISVTRSEAKLTETGQLSVSSRFRTDLPDQLKQALRQGVPLNFTLSWQLSAPSMPSYRFKFDQLLNSDNTIHYKLSFHPLTNRYRITVGTFSTEYDTLETALRGVGAVANWKVLSKGALSGVAAKDTQAEIRLLLSTAKLPKPFQINALTSKNWHLDSGWKSLTISQE
;
A
#
# COMPACT_ATOMS: atom_id res chain seq x y z
N MET A 1 32.98 12.80 3.58
CA MET A 1 31.75 12.60 4.37
C MET A 1 30.88 11.59 3.64
N LEU A 2 30.82 10.34 4.11
CA LEU A 2 29.89 9.35 3.58
C LEU A 2 28.49 9.69 4.09
N ALA A 3 27.56 9.98 3.17
CA ALA A 3 26.15 10.03 3.48
C ALA A 3 25.69 8.63 3.85
N LEU A 4 25.45 8.38 5.15
CA LEU A 4 24.70 7.21 5.58
C LEU A 4 23.28 7.37 5.06
N SER A 5 22.94 6.61 4.02
CA SER A 5 21.55 6.36 3.67
C SER A 5 20.92 5.63 4.86
N LEU A 6 20.21 6.37 5.71
CA LEU A 6 19.21 5.76 6.58
C LEU A 6 18.17 5.15 5.66
N ASN A 7 18.34 3.88 5.32
CA ASN A 7 17.19 3.02 5.12
C ASN A 7 16.44 3.06 6.44
N ALA A 8 15.53 4.02 6.58
CA ALA A 8 14.41 3.92 7.48
C ALA A 8 13.65 2.66 7.03
N ALA A 9 14.10 1.52 7.55
CA ALA A 9 13.29 0.33 7.63
C ALA A 9 12.12 0.73 8.50
N ALA A 10 11.10 1.27 7.83
CA ALA A 10 9.73 1.41 8.28
C ALA A 10 9.45 0.45 9.44
N GLU A 11 9.45 0.97 10.67
CA GLU A 11 9.22 0.19 11.88
C GLU A 11 7.85 -0.49 11.71
N GLY A 12 7.86 -1.79 11.36
CA GLY A 12 6.67 -2.62 11.24
C GLY A 12 6.08 -2.86 9.84
N ILE A 13 6.53 -2.23 8.73
CA ILE A 13 6.05 -2.62 7.37
C ILE A 13 7.21 -2.82 6.39
N SER A 14 7.35 -4.03 5.87
CA SER A 14 8.34 -4.39 4.85
C SER A 14 7.66 -4.86 3.57
N VAL A 15 8.15 -4.41 2.41
CA VAL A 15 7.68 -4.93 1.12
C VAL A 15 8.32 -6.29 0.84
N THR A 16 7.51 -7.27 0.43
CA THR A 16 7.97 -8.61 0.03
C THR A 16 7.80 -8.86 -1.46
N ARG A 17 6.90 -8.11 -2.11
CA ARG A 17 6.75 -8.09 -3.57
C ARG A 17 6.40 -6.69 -4.03
N SER A 18 7.10 -6.20 -5.05
CA SER A 18 6.91 -4.89 -5.68
C SER A 18 7.21 -4.99 -7.17
N GLU A 19 6.25 -5.52 -7.91
CA GLU A 19 6.38 -5.74 -9.36
C GLU A 19 5.33 -4.93 -10.12
N ALA A 20 5.70 -4.48 -11.31
CA ALA A 20 4.76 -3.91 -12.26
C ALA A 20 4.97 -4.52 -13.64
N LYS A 21 3.87 -4.68 -14.37
CA LYS A 21 3.86 -5.17 -15.75
C LYS A 21 3.36 -4.06 -16.66
N LEU A 22 4.19 -3.70 -17.63
CA LEU A 22 3.83 -2.80 -18.71
C LEU A 22 3.53 -3.63 -19.96
N THR A 23 2.29 -3.59 -20.41
CA THR A 23 1.87 -4.24 -21.66
C THR A 23 2.29 -3.38 -22.86
N GLU A 24 2.43 -4.00 -24.03
CA GLU A 24 2.68 -3.27 -25.30
C GLU A 24 1.59 -2.22 -25.60
N THR A 25 0.37 -2.46 -25.10
CA THR A 25 -0.76 -1.52 -25.22
C THR A 25 -0.64 -0.29 -24.32
N GLY A 26 0.44 -0.16 -23.54
CA GLY A 26 0.67 0.97 -22.63
C GLY A 26 -0.14 0.93 -21.34
N GLN A 27 -0.76 -0.22 -21.00
CA GLN A 27 -1.39 -0.46 -19.70
C GLN A 27 -0.36 -0.92 -18.67
N LEU A 28 -0.43 -0.34 -17.47
CA LEU A 28 0.42 -0.68 -16.33
C LEU A 28 -0.41 -1.40 -15.26
N SER A 29 0.06 -2.57 -14.83
CA SER A 29 -0.53 -3.34 -13.74
C SER A 29 0.48 -3.56 -12.62
N VAL A 30 0.07 -3.35 -11.37
CA VAL A 30 0.91 -3.49 -10.18
C VAL A 30 0.56 -4.76 -9.42
N SER A 31 1.59 -5.45 -8.93
CA SER A 31 1.46 -6.56 -7.99
C SER A 31 2.31 -6.28 -6.76
N SER A 32 1.68 -6.26 -5.59
CA SER A 32 2.37 -6.00 -4.33
C SER A 32 2.06 -7.02 -3.26
N ARG A 33 3.00 -7.19 -2.33
CA ARG A 33 2.80 -7.89 -1.06
C ARG A 33 3.65 -7.20 0.01
N PHE A 34 3.11 -7.14 1.21
CA PHE A 34 3.78 -6.57 2.37
C PHE A 34 3.78 -7.58 3.51
N ARG A 35 4.81 -7.49 4.36
CA ARG A 35 4.87 -8.10 5.68
C ARG A 35 4.73 -6.98 6.69
N THR A 36 3.64 -7.01 7.43
CA THR A 36 3.33 -6.04 8.48
C THR A 36 3.48 -6.71 9.83
N ASP A 37 4.29 -6.12 10.70
CA ASP A 37 4.33 -6.42 12.12
C ASP A 37 3.59 -5.32 12.88
N LEU A 38 2.55 -5.71 13.61
CA LEU A 38 1.76 -4.79 14.40
C LEU A 38 2.38 -4.63 15.80
N PRO A 39 2.65 -3.41 16.26
CA PRO A 39 2.93 -3.12 17.67
C PRO A 39 1.84 -3.67 18.60
N ASP A 40 2.21 -4.07 19.82
CA ASP A 40 1.30 -4.75 20.74
C ASP A 40 0.08 -3.91 21.13
N GLN A 41 0.23 -2.58 21.18
CA GLN A 41 -0.89 -1.66 21.40
C GLN A 41 -1.94 -1.76 20.28
N LEU A 42 -1.52 -1.86 19.01
CA LEU A 42 -2.43 -2.03 17.89
C LEU A 42 -3.05 -3.43 17.87
N LYS A 43 -2.30 -4.46 18.27
CA LYS A 43 -2.85 -5.82 18.47
C LYS A 43 -3.95 -5.82 19.53
N GLN A 44 -3.73 -5.15 20.65
CA GLN A 44 -4.71 -5.04 21.74
C GLN A 44 -5.93 -4.23 21.32
N ALA A 45 -5.74 -3.08 20.68
CA ALA A 45 -6.84 -2.25 20.17
C ALA A 45 -7.72 -3.03 19.17
N LEU A 46 -7.08 -3.77 18.25
CA LEU A 46 -7.79 -4.63 17.31
C LEU A 46 -8.64 -5.68 18.03
N ARG A 47 -8.09 -6.35 19.06
CA ARG A 47 -8.82 -7.32 19.89
C ARG A 47 -9.98 -6.68 20.66
N GLN A 48 -9.88 -5.41 21.03
CA GLN A 48 -10.95 -4.63 21.65
C GLN A 48 -12.01 -4.14 20.65
N GLY A 49 -11.91 -4.54 19.37
CA GLY A 49 -12.87 -4.21 18.33
C GLY A 49 -12.56 -2.92 17.56
N VAL A 50 -11.39 -2.32 17.76
CA VAL A 50 -10.96 -1.13 17.00
C VAL A 50 -10.45 -1.56 15.62
N PRO A 51 -11.13 -1.18 14.52
CA PRO A 51 -10.67 -1.56 13.19
C PRO A 51 -9.42 -0.77 12.79
N LEU A 52 -8.47 -1.45 12.15
CA LEU A 52 -7.26 -0.87 11.59
C LEU A 52 -7.45 -0.64 10.09
N ASN A 53 -7.27 0.60 9.64
CA ASN A 53 -7.49 0.99 8.25
C ASN A 53 -6.15 1.21 7.55
N PHE A 54 -5.84 0.40 6.55
CA PHE A 54 -4.65 0.55 5.74
C PHE A 54 -5.01 1.15 4.38
N THR A 55 -4.10 1.94 3.83
CA THR A 55 -4.18 2.48 2.48
C THR A 55 -2.94 2.03 1.73
N LEU A 56 -3.14 1.28 0.66
CA LEU A 56 -2.11 0.98 -0.33
C LEU A 56 -2.21 2.06 -1.41
N SER A 57 -1.20 2.90 -1.52
CA SER A 57 -1.09 3.91 -2.55
C SER A 57 -0.08 3.47 -3.61
N TRP A 58 -0.32 3.87 -4.85
CA TRP A 58 0.71 3.85 -5.88
C TRP A 58 0.95 5.27 -6.38
N GLN A 59 2.15 5.52 -6.89
CA GLN A 59 2.45 6.73 -7.63
C GLN A 59 3.37 6.39 -8.80
N LEU A 60 3.22 7.16 -9.85
CA LEU A 60 4.19 7.21 -10.92
C LEU A 60 5.20 8.30 -10.54
N SER A 61 6.48 7.98 -10.45
CA SER A 61 7.56 8.98 -10.46
C SER A 61 7.83 9.30 -11.94
N ALA A 62 7.87 10.59 -12.30
CA ALA A 62 7.96 11.03 -13.69
C ALA A 62 9.01 10.28 -14.53
N PRO A 63 8.81 10.09 -15.85
CA PRO A 63 9.89 9.63 -16.69
C PRO A 63 11.06 10.63 -16.62
N SER A 64 12.28 10.11 -16.65
CA SER A 64 13.53 10.88 -16.63
C SER A 64 13.63 11.92 -17.76
N MET A 65 12.75 11.87 -18.77
CA MET A 65 12.76 12.76 -19.94
C MET A 65 11.73 13.92 -19.86
N PRO A 66 12.12 15.18 -20.15
CA PRO A 66 11.25 16.36 -20.08
C PRO A 66 10.03 16.33 -21.02
N SER A 67 10.11 15.63 -22.15
CA SER A 67 9.13 15.67 -23.25
C SER A 67 7.77 15.07 -22.90
N TYR A 68 7.70 14.24 -21.86
CA TYR A 68 6.50 13.47 -21.51
C TYR A 68 5.77 13.98 -20.26
N ARG A 69 6.28 15.05 -19.62
CA ARG A 69 5.67 15.64 -18.41
C ARG A 69 4.25 16.15 -18.66
N PHE A 70 3.95 16.66 -19.86
CA PHE A 70 2.62 17.19 -20.19
C PHE A 70 1.52 16.12 -20.35
N LYS A 71 1.88 14.87 -20.68
CA LYS A 71 0.93 13.75 -20.71
C LYS A 71 0.75 13.09 -19.34
N PHE A 72 1.63 13.37 -18.40
CA PHE A 72 1.65 12.81 -17.05
C PHE A 72 0.53 13.35 -16.16
N ASP A 73 0.30 14.67 -16.20
CA ASP A 73 -0.71 15.33 -15.37
C ASP A 73 -2.13 14.84 -15.68
N GLN A 74 -2.38 14.38 -16.91
CA GLN A 74 -3.69 13.86 -17.31
C GLN A 74 -3.93 12.40 -16.83
N LEU A 75 -2.85 11.66 -16.50
CA LEU A 75 -2.87 10.26 -16.07
C LEU A 75 -3.11 10.09 -14.56
N LEU A 76 -3.00 11.15 -13.77
CA LEU A 76 -3.16 11.12 -12.32
C LEU A 76 -4.61 10.94 -11.84
N ASN A 77 -5.59 10.90 -12.76
CA ASN A 77 -7.02 10.77 -12.46
C ASN A 77 -7.51 9.32 -12.22
N SER A 78 -6.61 8.33 -12.20
CA SER A 78 -6.94 6.95 -11.81
C SER A 78 -7.12 6.81 -10.29
N ASP A 79 -7.90 5.82 -9.85
CA ASP A 79 -7.98 5.45 -8.44
C ASP A 79 -6.59 5.01 -7.94
N ASN A 80 -5.89 5.91 -7.27
CA ASN A 80 -4.49 5.71 -6.90
C ASN A 80 -4.31 4.97 -5.57
N THR A 81 -5.40 4.54 -4.94
CA THR A 81 -5.38 3.94 -3.62
C THR A 81 -6.35 2.78 -3.46
N ILE A 82 -5.93 1.73 -2.76
CA ILE A 82 -6.80 0.66 -2.26
C ILE A 82 -6.88 0.78 -0.74
N HIS A 83 -8.11 0.81 -0.22
CA HIS A 83 -8.37 0.82 1.22
C HIS A 83 -8.66 -0.59 1.73
N TYR A 84 -7.94 -0.98 2.78
CA TYR A 84 -8.14 -2.21 3.51
C TYR A 84 -8.63 -1.88 4.92
N LYS A 85 -9.63 -2.60 5.41
CA LYS A 85 -10.08 -2.54 6.80
C LYS A 85 -9.86 -3.89 7.46
N LEU A 86 -9.01 -3.95 8.46
CA LEU A 86 -8.79 -5.12 9.30
C LEU A 86 -9.59 -4.96 10.61
N SER A 87 -10.46 -5.91 10.92
CA SER A 87 -11.22 -5.94 12.17
C SER A 87 -11.19 -7.33 12.81
N PHE A 88 -11.45 -7.40 14.12
CA PHE A 88 -11.58 -8.67 14.84
C PHE A 88 -13.02 -8.83 15.35
N HIS A 89 -13.55 -10.05 15.23
CA HIS A 89 -14.89 -10.41 15.74
C HIS A 89 -14.72 -11.31 16.97
N PRO A 90 -14.99 -10.80 18.18
CA PRO A 90 -14.81 -11.57 19.41
C PRO A 90 -15.70 -12.82 19.49
N LEU A 91 -16.92 -12.73 18.95
CA LEU A 91 -17.89 -13.83 18.99
C LEU A 91 -17.47 -15.05 18.17
N THR A 92 -16.87 -14.82 17.00
CA THR A 92 -16.42 -15.90 16.10
C THR A 92 -14.92 -16.16 16.21
N ASN A 93 -14.20 -15.34 16.96
CA ASN A 93 -12.74 -15.33 17.06
C ASN A 93 -12.05 -15.27 15.68
N ARG A 94 -12.62 -14.49 14.74
CA ARG A 94 -12.10 -14.34 13.37
C ARG A 94 -11.61 -12.92 13.12
N TYR A 95 -10.51 -12.83 12.38
CA TYR A 95 -10.02 -11.60 11.78
C TYR A 95 -10.68 -11.43 10.41
N ARG A 96 -11.14 -10.23 10.08
CA ARG A 96 -11.79 -9.93 8.81
C ARG A 96 -11.05 -8.79 8.11
N ILE A 97 -10.74 -8.99 6.83
CA ILE A 97 -10.24 -7.94 5.95
C ILE A 97 -11.36 -7.57 5.00
N THR A 98 -11.67 -6.28 4.89
CA THR A 98 -12.62 -5.73 3.92
C THR A 98 -11.88 -4.83 2.92
N VAL A 99 -12.14 -5.02 1.63
CA VAL A 99 -11.62 -4.21 0.52
C VAL A 99 -12.79 -3.91 -0.43
N GLY A 100 -13.22 -2.65 -0.48
CA GLY A 100 -14.44 -2.28 -1.20
C GLY A 100 -15.65 -3.07 -0.68
N THR A 101 -16.30 -3.84 -1.55
CA THR A 101 -17.42 -4.73 -1.22
C THR A 101 -17.00 -6.14 -0.84
N PHE A 102 -15.72 -6.49 -1.00
CA PHE A 102 -15.20 -7.82 -0.70
C PHE A 102 -14.76 -7.93 0.74
N SER A 103 -15.01 -9.09 1.35
CA SER A 103 -14.59 -9.40 2.70
C SER A 103 -14.08 -10.83 2.80
N THR A 104 -12.97 -11.02 3.49
CA THR A 104 -12.36 -12.34 3.72
C THR A 104 -12.04 -12.50 5.20
N GLU A 105 -12.29 -13.69 5.73
CA GLU A 105 -12.05 -14.03 7.13
C GLU A 105 -10.83 -14.94 7.30
N TYR A 106 -10.18 -14.80 8.45
CA TYR A 106 -8.93 -15.47 8.80
C TYR A 106 -8.92 -15.86 10.27
N ASP A 107 -8.21 -16.93 10.58
CA ASP A 107 -8.17 -17.54 11.92
C ASP A 107 -7.13 -16.86 12.81
N THR A 108 -6.07 -16.32 12.19
CA THR A 108 -4.96 -15.69 12.87
C THR A 108 -4.70 -14.29 12.33
N LEU A 109 -4.24 -13.42 13.22
CA LEU A 109 -3.84 -12.06 12.87
C LEU A 109 -2.74 -12.07 11.80
N GLU A 110 -1.77 -12.98 11.93
CA GLU A 110 -0.66 -13.07 10.99
C GLU A 110 -1.14 -13.36 9.56
N THR A 111 -2.05 -14.32 9.38
CA THR A 111 -2.60 -14.64 8.06
C THR A 111 -3.42 -13.47 7.50
N ALA A 112 -4.19 -12.79 8.35
CA ALA A 112 -4.90 -11.59 7.95
C ALA A 112 -3.93 -10.47 7.50
N LEU A 113 -2.84 -10.23 8.24
CA LEU A 113 -1.86 -9.20 7.89
C LEU A 113 -1.17 -9.47 6.56
N ARG A 114 -0.95 -10.74 6.18
CA ARG A 114 -0.43 -11.09 4.84
C ARG A 114 -1.39 -10.74 3.71
N GLY A 115 -2.69 -10.67 3.98
CA GLY A 115 -3.70 -10.23 3.02
C GLY A 115 -3.78 -8.71 2.86
N VAL A 116 -3.33 -7.94 3.85
CA VAL A 116 -3.30 -6.48 3.79
C VAL A 116 -2.17 -6.01 2.86
N GLY A 117 -2.51 -5.20 1.85
CA GLY A 117 -1.54 -4.73 0.85
C GLY A 117 -1.09 -5.81 -0.15
N ALA A 118 -1.70 -7.00 -0.08
CA ALA A 118 -1.57 -8.01 -1.13
C ALA A 118 -2.55 -7.69 -2.26
N VAL A 119 -2.01 -7.36 -3.43
CA VAL A 119 -2.80 -7.21 -4.65
C VAL A 119 -2.02 -7.76 -5.83
N ALA A 120 -2.73 -8.36 -6.78
CA ALA A 120 -2.16 -8.86 -8.02
C ALA A 120 -2.88 -8.22 -9.20
N ASN A 121 -2.12 -7.83 -10.22
CA ASN A 121 -2.64 -7.23 -11.45
C ASN A 121 -3.59 -6.05 -11.21
N TRP A 122 -3.28 -5.20 -10.21
CA TRP A 122 -3.99 -3.96 -9.98
C TRP A 122 -3.73 -3.03 -11.16
N LYS A 123 -4.76 -2.79 -11.97
CA LYS A 123 -4.69 -1.91 -13.14
C LYS A 123 -4.63 -0.47 -12.65
N VAL A 124 -3.41 0.07 -12.60
CA VAL A 124 -3.16 1.43 -12.14
C VAL A 124 -3.22 2.44 -13.29
N LEU A 125 -2.89 2.00 -14.51
CA LEU A 125 -3.04 2.80 -15.72
C LEU A 125 -3.79 2.03 -16.80
N SER A 126 -4.69 2.71 -17.48
CA SER A 126 -5.45 2.19 -18.63
C SER A 126 -4.56 2.02 -19.87
N LYS A 127 -5.06 1.27 -20.85
CA LYS A 127 -4.41 1.15 -22.16
C LYS A 127 -4.22 2.54 -22.78
N GLY A 128 -3.12 2.76 -23.48
CA GLY A 128 -2.79 4.06 -24.08
C GLY A 128 -2.04 5.02 -23.16
N ALA A 129 -2.02 4.78 -21.84
CA ALA A 129 -1.46 5.71 -20.86
C ALA A 129 0.05 5.90 -21.03
N LEU A 130 0.78 4.79 -21.23
CA LEU A 130 2.23 4.78 -21.41
C LEU A 130 2.62 4.33 -22.82
N SER A 131 1.76 4.54 -23.82
CA SER A 131 2.07 4.16 -25.20
C SER A 131 3.34 4.87 -25.71
N GLY A 132 4.34 4.08 -26.09
CA GLY A 132 5.64 4.58 -26.57
C GLY A 132 6.64 4.93 -25.47
N VAL A 133 6.33 4.66 -24.19
CA VAL A 133 7.28 4.78 -23.08
C VAL A 133 7.88 3.42 -22.80
N ALA A 134 9.22 3.33 -22.77
CA ALA A 134 9.88 2.09 -22.41
C ALA A 134 9.81 1.84 -20.90
N ALA A 135 9.79 0.58 -20.48
CA ALA A 135 9.78 0.20 -19.07
C ALA A 135 10.96 0.81 -18.28
N LYS A 136 12.13 0.96 -18.92
CA LYS A 136 13.34 1.58 -18.35
C LYS A 136 13.20 3.08 -18.05
N ASP A 137 12.30 3.77 -18.73
CA ASP A 137 12.08 5.21 -18.59
C ASP A 137 10.89 5.51 -17.67
N THR A 138 10.30 4.46 -17.09
CA THR A 138 9.17 4.56 -16.18
C THR A 138 9.63 4.23 -14.76
N GLN A 139 9.33 5.10 -13.80
CA GLN A 139 9.53 4.80 -12.40
C GLN A 139 8.18 4.80 -11.70
N ALA A 140 7.90 3.74 -10.93
CA ALA A 140 6.66 3.63 -10.19
C ALA A 140 6.97 3.16 -8.78
N GLU A 141 6.15 3.60 -7.82
CA GLU A 141 6.35 3.32 -6.42
C GLU A 141 5.02 2.97 -5.75
N ILE A 142 5.12 2.17 -4.69
CA ILE A 142 3.99 1.79 -3.85
C ILE A 142 4.28 2.12 -2.39
N ARG A 143 3.22 2.39 -1.63
CA ARG A 143 3.31 2.67 -0.20
C ARG A 143 2.11 2.07 0.52
N LEU A 144 2.34 1.30 1.56
CA LEU A 144 1.32 0.82 2.47
C LEU A 144 1.40 1.61 3.78
N LEU A 145 0.30 2.26 4.13
CA LEU A 145 0.19 3.12 5.31
C LEU A 145 -0.98 2.69 6.18
N LEU A 146 -0.78 2.54 7.48
CA LEU A 146 -1.85 2.48 8.46
C LEU A 146 -2.35 3.91 8.75
N SER A 147 -3.61 4.19 8.39
CA SER A 147 -4.25 5.47 8.66
C SER A 147 -4.92 5.46 10.04
N THR A 148 -4.42 6.31 10.93
CA THR A 148 -5.03 6.59 12.24
C THR A 148 -6.14 7.63 12.17
N ALA A 149 -6.26 8.36 11.05
CA ALA A 149 -7.24 9.44 10.87
C ALA A 149 -8.71 8.97 10.93
N LYS A 150 -8.95 7.68 10.66
CA LYS A 150 -10.29 7.06 10.72
C LYS A 150 -10.60 6.37 12.06
N LEU A 151 -9.72 6.50 13.04
CA LEU A 151 -9.98 5.96 14.38
C LEU A 151 -11.05 6.79 15.11
N PRO A 152 -11.87 6.21 15.99
CA PRO A 152 -12.78 6.97 16.83
C PRO A 152 -12.00 8.02 17.64
N LYS A 153 -12.60 9.21 17.85
CA LYS A 153 -11.97 10.34 18.56
C LYS A 153 -11.21 9.98 19.86
N PRO A 154 -11.69 9.09 20.76
CA PRO A 154 -10.91 8.73 21.95
C PRO A 154 -9.57 8.04 21.63
N PHE A 155 -9.48 7.27 20.54
CA PHE A 155 -8.24 6.61 20.12
C PHE A 155 -7.30 7.53 19.33
N GLN A 156 -7.81 8.63 18.77
CA GLN A 156 -6.97 9.63 18.11
C GLN A 156 -6.01 10.30 19.10
N ILE A 157 -6.41 10.47 20.36
CA ILE A 157 -5.57 11.03 21.42
C ILE A 157 -4.34 10.15 21.68
N ASN A 158 -4.52 8.82 21.66
CA ASN A 158 -3.42 7.86 21.83
C ASN A 158 -2.50 7.83 20.60
N ALA A 159 -3.05 8.00 19.40
CA ALA A 159 -2.28 8.07 18.17
C ALA A 159 -1.44 9.36 18.04
N LEU A 160 -1.88 10.46 18.67
CA LEU A 160 -1.13 11.74 18.71
C LEU A 160 0.07 11.68 19.66
N THR A 161 0.04 10.85 20.69
CA THR A 161 1.10 10.73 21.70
C THR A 161 2.04 9.54 21.47
N SER A 162 1.63 8.55 20.67
CA SER A 162 2.36 7.29 20.50
C SER A 162 2.82 7.06 19.06
N LYS A 163 4.15 7.06 18.83
CA LYS A 163 4.75 6.64 17.54
C LYS A 163 4.30 5.25 17.08
N ASN A 164 3.95 4.39 18.03
CA ASN A 164 3.54 2.99 17.82
C ASN A 164 2.21 2.81 17.05
N TRP A 165 1.46 3.88 16.78
CA TRP A 165 0.21 3.83 16.02
C TRP A 165 0.39 4.24 14.55
N HIS A 166 1.59 4.71 14.18
CA HIS A 166 1.92 5.06 12.81
C HIS A 166 2.75 3.96 12.19
N LEU A 167 2.19 3.25 11.20
CA LEU A 167 2.93 2.26 10.42
C LEU A 167 2.94 2.70 8.97
N ASP A 168 4.13 2.90 8.42
CA ASP A 168 4.32 3.39 7.07
C ASP A 168 5.47 2.64 6.42
N SER A 169 5.23 1.95 5.31
CA SER A 169 6.32 1.31 4.54
C SER A 169 7.31 2.32 3.95
N GLY A 170 6.93 3.59 3.85
CA GLY A 170 7.52 4.55 2.92
C GLY A 170 7.22 4.15 1.46
N TRP A 171 7.65 5.00 0.53
CA TRP A 171 7.59 4.65 -0.89
C TRP A 171 8.61 3.57 -1.22
N LYS A 172 8.17 2.54 -1.93
CA LYS A 172 8.98 1.40 -2.38
C LYS A 172 8.89 1.32 -3.89
N SER A 173 10.04 1.33 -4.55
CA SER A 173 10.11 1.25 -6.01
C SER A 173 9.64 -0.10 -6.53
N LEU A 174 8.89 -0.04 -7.63
CA LEU A 174 8.40 -1.19 -8.37
C LEU A 174 9.43 -1.60 -9.41
N THR A 175 9.66 -2.91 -9.53
CA THR A 175 10.41 -3.46 -10.66
C THR A 175 9.46 -3.61 -11.85
N ILE A 176 9.66 -2.81 -12.89
CA ILE A 176 8.81 -2.79 -14.08
C ILE A 176 9.36 -3.77 -15.11
N SER A 177 8.56 -4.76 -15.50
CA SER A 177 8.85 -5.67 -16.60
C SER A 177 7.93 -5.37 -17.78
N GLN A 178 8.47 -5.48 -18.99
CA GLN A 178 7.69 -5.39 -20.23
C GLN A 178 7.22 -6.80 -20.62
N GLU A 179 5.96 -6.92 -21.04
CA GLU A 179 5.43 -8.15 -21.66
C GLU A 179 5.94 -8.34 -23.08
#